data_AF-A0A7S1Z586-F1
#
_entry.id   AF-A0A7S1Z586-F1
#
_cell.length_a   1.000
_cell.length_b   1.000
_cell.length_c   1.000
_cell.angle_alpha   90.00
_cell.angle_beta   90.00
_cell.angle_gamma   90.00
#
_symmetry.space_group_name_H-M   'P 1'
#
loop_
_entity.id
_entity.type
_entity.pdbx_description
1 polymer ?
#
loop_
_entity_poly.entity_id
_entity_poly.type
_entity_poly.pdbx_seq_one_letter_code
_entity_poly.pdbx_strand_id
1 'polypeptide(L)'
;HWHWMTNETFMELFALSRAIPGPLPTQLVMGSAIIHAGWLGGFLALIVWVLPGLCVLTGAGLLVEVLLDPEKPPIFLLGIAPATVALVFKAAYGFGSTLDKFGLGLSLSSMAGA
;
A
#
# COMPACT_ATOMS: atom_id res chain seq x y z
N HIS A 1 -14.71 1.73 -27.90
CA HIS A 1 -14.74 1.88 -26.43
C HIS A 1 -14.55 0.50 -25.84
N TRP A 2 -13.41 0.23 -25.18
CA TRP A 2 -13.13 -1.06 -24.57
C TRP A 2 -13.97 -1.20 -23.29
N HIS A 3 -15.20 -1.68 -23.41
CA HIS A 3 -16.11 -1.94 -22.28
C HIS A 3 -15.64 -3.17 -21.49
N TRP A 4 -14.54 -3.02 -20.76
CA TRP A 4 -14.13 -4.02 -19.78
C TRP A 4 -15.16 -4.08 -18.64
N MET A 5 -15.61 -2.94 -18.12
CA MET A 5 -16.57 -2.91 -17.02
C MET A 5 -17.60 -1.80 -17.21
N THR A 6 -18.85 -2.03 -16.81
CA THR A 6 -19.87 -0.97 -16.79
C THR A 6 -19.58 0.02 -15.67
N ASN A 7 -20.12 1.23 -15.79
CA ASN A 7 -19.95 2.25 -14.76
C ASN A 7 -20.59 1.82 -13.43
N GLU A 8 -21.74 1.14 -13.46
CA GLU A 8 -22.36 0.60 -12.25
C GLU A 8 -21.43 -0.40 -11.55
N THR A 9 -20.88 -1.38 -12.27
CA THR A 9 -20.01 -2.40 -11.66
C THR A 9 -18.72 -1.79 -11.10
N PHE A 10 -18.15 -0.77 -11.75
CA PHE A 10 -17.00 -0.05 -11.19
C PHE A 10 -17.35 0.66 -9.89
N MET A 11 -18.49 1.35 -9.84
CA MET A 11 -18.93 2.09 -8.66
C MET A 11 -19.25 1.18 -7.48
N GLU A 12 -19.86 0.02 -7.74
CA GLU A 12 -20.08 -1.01 -6.73
C GLU A 12 -18.76 -1.55 -6.18
N LEU A 13 -17.82 -1.90 -7.06
CA LEU A 13 -16.50 -2.37 -6.65
C LEU A 13 -15.74 -1.32 -5.84
N PHE A 14 -15.83 -0.05 -6.25
CA PHE A 14 -15.21 1.07 -5.54
C PHE A 14 -15.82 1.26 -4.14
N ALA A 15 -17.15 1.19 -4.02
CA ALA A 15 -17.84 1.27 -2.74
C ALA A 15 -17.46 0.10 -1.81
N LEU A 16 -17.44 -1.13 -2.34
CA LEU A 16 -16.98 -2.31 -1.60
C LEU A 16 -15.52 -2.17 -1.15
N SER A 17 -14.66 -1.64 -2.02
CA SER A 17 -13.24 -1.44 -1.71
C SER A 17 -12.99 -0.34 -0.68
N ARG A 18 -13.95 0.57 -0.49
CA ARG A 18 -13.93 1.58 0.57
C ARG A 18 -14.48 1.03 1.89
N ALA A 19 -15.32 0.01 1.83
CA ALA A 19 -15.92 -0.62 3.01
C ALA A 19 -14.96 -1.57 3.73
N ILE A 20 -14.04 -2.22 2.99
CA ILE A 20 -13.09 -3.18 3.54
C ILE A 20 -11.76 -2.47 3.87
N PRO A 21 -11.15 -2.72 5.05
CA PRO A 21 -9.86 -2.14 5.38
C PRO A 21 -8.76 -2.61 4.41
N GLY A 22 -8.10 -1.66 3.76
CA GLY A 22 -6.90 -1.91 2.97
C GLY A 22 -6.62 -0.84 1.90
N PRO A 23 -5.53 -0.98 1.14
CA PRO A 23 -5.17 -0.01 0.11
C PRO A 23 -6.13 -0.07 -1.08
N LEU A 24 -6.90 1.01 -1.29
CA LEU A 24 -7.88 1.11 -2.37
C LEU A 24 -7.34 0.70 -3.76
N PRO A 25 -6.13 1.13 -4.20
CA PRO A 25 -5.63 0.75 -5.52
C PRO A 25 -5.45 -0.76 -5.68
N THR A 26 -4.90 -1.43 -4.66
CA THR A 26 -4.68 -2.88 -4.67
C THR A 26 -6.01 -3.65 -4.68
N GLN A 27 -7.01 -3.15 -3.94
CA GLN A 27 -8.35 -3.74 -3.92
C GLN A 27 -9.07 -3.60 -5.27
N LEU A 28 -8.96 -2.45 -5.93
CA LEU A 28 -9.53 -2.24 -7.27
C LEU A 28 -8.87 -3.11 -8.33
N VAL A 29 -7.54 -3.26 -8.29
CA VAL A 29 -6.78 -4.11 -9.22
C VAL A 29 -7.13 -5.58 -9.04
N MET A 30 -7.10 -6.10 -7.81
CA MET A 30 -7.51 -7.48 -7.55
C MET A 30 -8.99 -7.70 -7.85
N GLY A 31 -9.87 -6.81 -7.40
CA GLY A 31 -11.32 -6.94 -7.58
C GLY A 31 -11.73 -6.95 -9.04
N SER A 32 -11.17 -6.05 -9.86
CA SER A 32 -11.39 -6.07 -11.30
C SER A 32 -10.86 -7.35 -11.95
N ALA A 33 -9.67 -7.82 -11.57
CA ALA A 33 -9.12 -9.07 -12.08
C ALA A 33 -9.95 -10.31 -11.67
N ILE A 34 -10.55 -10.33 -10.47
CA ILE A 34 -11.44 -11.38 -10.02
C ILE A 34 -12.75 -11.39 -10.82
N ILE A 35 -13.33 -10.22 -11.08
CA ILE A 35 -14.55 -10.09 -11.90
C ILE A 35 -14.32 -10.65 -13.32
N HIS A 36 -13.12 -10.45 -13.87
CA HIS A 36 -12.80 -10.85 -15.24
C HIS A 36 -12.27 -12.28 -15.41
N ALA A 37 -11.43 -12.75 -14.50
CA ALA A 37 -10.68 -13.99 -14.64
C ALA A 37 -10.73 -14.89 -13.38
N GLY A 38 -11.67 -14.60 -12.47
CA GLY A 38 -11.86 -15.34 -11.23
C GLY A 38 -10.70 -15.20 -10.25
N TRP A 39 -10.70 -16.03 -9.21
CA TRP A 39 -9.72 -15.98 -8.13
C TRP A 39 -8.26 -16.15 -8.58
N LEU A 40 -8.02 -16.99 -9.60
CA LEU A 40 -6.69 -17.17 -10.20
C LEU A 40 -6.23 -15.91 -10.91
N GLY A 41 -7.12 -15.22 -11.63
CA GLY A 41 -6.85 -13.93 -12.24
C GLY A 41 -6.52 -12.86 -11.21
N GLY A 42 -7.26 -12.81 -10.10
CA GLY A 42 -6.96 -11.93 -8.96
C GLY A 42 -5.56 -12.15 -8.38
N PHE A 43 -5.17 -13.40 -8.16
CA PHE A 43 -3.85 -13.74 -7.64
C PHE A 43 -2.72 -13.36 -8.61
N LEU A 44 -2.87 -13.65 -9.90
CA LEU A 44 -1.91 -13.26 -10.92
C LEU A 44 -1.80 -11.73 -11.04
N ALA A 45 -2.93 -11.02 -10.98
CA ALA A 45 -2.94 -9.57 -11.00
C ALA A 45 -2.20 -8.98 -9.78
N LEU A 46 -2.33 -9.58 -8.59
CA LEU A 46 -1.56 -9.17 -7.43
C LEU A 46 -0.05 -9.36 -7.63
N ILE A 47 0.38 -10.48 -8.22
CA ILE A 47 1.81 -10.71 -8.52
C ILE A 47 2.30 -9.62 -9.47
N VAL A 48 1.62 -9.42 -10.60
CA VAL A 48 2.01 -8.43 -11.62
C VAL A 48 1.98 -7.01 -11.06
N TRP A 49 1.05 -6.71 -10.15
CA TRP A 49 0.95 -5.42 -9.46
C TRP A 49 2.14 -5.13 -8.55
N VAL A 50 2.69 -6.14 -7.88
CA VAL A 50 3.83 -5.99 -6.95
C VAL A 50 5.18 -6.02 -7.68
N LEU A 51 5.27 -6.72 -8.81
CA LEU A 51 6.50 -6.85 -9.61
C LEU A 51 7.25 -5.53 -9.89
N PRO A 52 6.62 -4.45 -10.38
CA PRO A 52 7.36 -3.21 -10.67
C PRO A 52 7.99 -2.61 -9.42
N GLY A 53 7.29 -2.65 -8.28
CA GLY A 53 7.84 -2.19 -7.00
C GLY A 53 9.05 -3.02 -6.57
N LEU A 54 8.96 -4.35 -6.71
CA LEU A 54 10.06 -5.26 -6.44
C LEU A 54 11.27 -4.95 -7.34
N CYS A 55 11.07 -4.86 -8.66
CA CYS A 55 12.14 -4.58 -9.61
C CYS A 55 12.85 -3.25 -9.33
N VAL A 56 12.09 -2.20 -9.02
CA VAL A 56 12.67 -0.89 -8.70
C VAL A 56 13.48 -0.93 -7.41
N LEU A 57 12.95 -1.55 -6.35
CA LEU A 57 13.64 -1.63 -5.05
C LEU A 57 14.90 -2.50 -5.14
N THR A 58 14.81 -3.66 -5.80
CA THR A 58 15.97 -4.53 -6.04
C THR A 58 17.02 -3.84 -6.90
N GLY A 59 16.59 -3.19 -7.99
CA GLY A 59 17.49 -2.43 -8.87
C GLY A 59 18.19 -1.28 -8.15
N ALA A 60 17.47 -0.53 -7.32
CA ALA A 60 18.05 0.53 -6.50
C ALA A 60 19.06 -0.01 -5.48
N GLY A 61 18.76 -1.14 -4.84
CA GLY A 61 19.67 -1.81 -3.90
C GLY A 61 20.98 -2.25 -4.56
N LEU A 62 20.90 -2.89 -5.73
CA LEU A 62 22.08 -3.29 -6.50
C LEU A 62 22.88 -2.08 -7.00
N LEU A 63 22.21 -1.02 -7.42
CA LEU A 63 22.86 0.21 -7.85
C LEU A 63 23.64 0.88 -6.72
N VAL A 64 23.08 0.86 -5.51
CA VAL A 64 23.73 1.35 -4.28
C VAL A 64 25.00 0.55 -4.00
N GLU A 65 24.94 -0.79 -4.09
CA GLU A 65 26.11 -1.65 -3.88
C GLU A 65 27.23 -1.42 -4.90
N VAL A 66 26.88 -1.16 -6.17
CA VAL A 66 27.88 -0.97 -7.24
C VAL A 66 28.47 0.43 -7.26
N LEU A 67 27.68 1.47 -6.97
CA LEU A 67 28.11 2.86 -7.11
C LEU A 67 28.67 3.49 -5.83
N LEU A 68 28.47 2.87 -4.66
CA LEU A 68 28.82 3.47 -3.39
C LEU A 68 29.90 2.68 -2.67
N ASP A 69 30.94 3.41 -2.27
CA ASP A 69 32.02 2.87 -1.47
C ASP A 69 31.57 2.78 0.00
N PRO A 70 31.61 1.60 0.64
CA PRO A 70 31.12 1.41 2.01
C PRO A 70 31.81 2.32 3.04
N GLU A 71 33.06 2.73 2.77
CA GLU A 71 33.86 3.56 3.66
C GLU A 71 33.53 5.06 3.56
N LYS A 72 32.89 5.51 2.47
CA LYS A 72 32.56 6.93 2.24
C LYS A 72 31.16 7.10 1.66
N PRO A 73 30.11 6.78 2.43
CA PRO A 73 28.75 6.99 1.98
C PRO A 73 28.48 8.50 1.78
N PRO A 74 27.88 8.90 0.66
CA PRO A 74 27.50 10.28 0.42
C PRO A 74 26.44 10.74 1.41
N ILE A 75 26.53 12.02 1.78
CA ILE A 75 25.79 12.64 2.90
C ILE A 75 24.27 12.51 2.74
N PHE A 76 23.75 12.47 1.50
CA PHE A 76 22.30 12.33 1.27
C PHE A 76 21.73 10.98 1.76
N LEU A 77 22.54 9.92 1.82
CA LEU A 77 22.10 8.61 2.31
C LEU A 77 21.78 8.63 3.81
N LEU A 78 22.52 9.44 4.59
CA LEU A 78 22.24 9.65 6.02
C LEU A 78 20.85 10.26 6.24
N GLY A 79 20.34 11.04 5.28
CA GLY A 79 19.01 11.63 5.32
C GLY A 79 17.86 10.65 5.04
N ILE A 80 18.14 9.48 4.45
CA ILE A 80 17.09 8.52 4.07
C ILE A 80 16.42 7.91 5.30
N ALA A 81 17.18 7.54 6.32
CA ALA A 81 16.64 6.97 7.55
C ALA A 81 15.63 7.91 8.26
N PRO A 82 15.98 9.16 8.62
CA PRO A 82 15.02 10.07 9.24
C PRO A 82 13.87 10.47 8.29
N ALA A 83 14.12 10.58 6.97
CA ALA A 83 13.05 10.83 6.01
C ALA A 83 12.03 9.68 5.98
N THR A 84 12.49 8.44 6.07
CA THR A 84 11.63 7.24 6.14
C THR A 84 10.80 7.25 7.42
N VAL A 85 11.40 7.57 8.57
CA VAL A 85 10.67 7.71 9.85
C VAL A 85 9.61 8.81 9.75
N ALA A 86 9.94 9.96 9.17
CA ALA A 86 8.98 11.05 8.97
C ALA A 86 7.81 10.65 8.04
N LEU A 87 8.09 9.87 6.99
CA LEU A 87 7.07 9.36 6.08
C LEU A 87 6.13 8.35 6.78
N VAL A 88 6.68 7.43 7.56
CA VAL A 88 5.91 6.48 8.38
C VAL A 88 5.07 7.24 9.41
N PHE A 89 5.66 8.23 10.09
CA PHE A 89 4.94 9.08 11.04
C PHE A 89 3.80 9.85 10.36
N LYS A 90 4.03 10.43 9.18
CA LYS A 90 3.00 11.13 8.41
C LYS A 90 1.86 10.18 8.01
N ALA A 91 2.19 8.97 7.57
CA ALA A 91 1.18 7.95 7.25
C ALA A 91 0.38 7.58 8.50
N ALA A 92 1.06 7.31 9.62
CA ALA A 92 0.44 6.98 10.90
C ALA A 92 -0.46 8.10 11.43
N TYR A 93 -0.01 9.36 11.33
CA TYR A 93 -0.79 10.53 11.69
C TYR A 93 -2.04 10.68 10.80
N GLY A 94 -1.89 10.47 9.48
CA GLY A 94 -3.00 10.45 8.54
C GLY A 94 -4.05 9.41 8.90
N PHE A 95 -3.63 8.17 9.21
CA PHE A 95 -4.53 7.12 9.69
C PHE A 95 -5.17 7.48 11.04
N GLY A 96 -4.38 7.98 11.99
CA GLY A 96 -4.85 8.43 13.31
C GLY A 96 -5.93 9.50 13.23
N SER A 97 -5.78 10.45 12.30
CA SER A 97 -6.76 11.54 12.10
C SER A 97 -8.09 11.07 11.49
N THR A 98 -8.11 9.88 10.88
CA THR A 98 -9.31 9.27 10.27
C THR A 98 -10.03 8.32 11.23
N LEU A 99 -9.43 7.98 12.38
CA LEU A 99 -10.11 7.19 13.42
C LEU A 99 -11.18 8.03 14.12
N ASP A 100 -12.44 7.63 13.98
CA ASP A 100 -13.53 8.16 14.79
C ASP A 100 -13.20 7.97 16.28
N LYS A 101 -13.34 9.05 17.06
CA LYS A 101 -13.07 9.10 18.52
C LYS A 101 -13.75 7.95 19.29
N PHE A 102 -14.83 7.40 18.74
CA PHE A 102 -15.62 6.29 19.27
C PHE A 102 -14.89 4.93 19.21
N GLY A 103 -14.16 4.65 18.12
CA GLY A 103 -13.40 3.40 17.96
C GLY A 103 -12.12 3.38 18.81
N LEU A 104 -11.47 4.55 18.95
CA LEU A 104 -10.34 4.74 19.86
C LEU A 104 -10.73 4.50 21.32
N GLY A 105 -11.90 5.02 21.74
CA GLY A 105 -12.45 4.80 23.09
C GLY A 105 -12.70 3.32 23.41
N LEU A 106 -13.19 2.53 22.44
CA LEU A 106 -13.38 1.08 22.59
C LEU A 106 -12.05 0.31 22.65
N SER A 107 -11.04 0.71 21.87
CA SER A 107 -9.73 0.05 21.91
C SER A 107 -9.03 0.27 23.25
N LEU A 108 -9.11 1.49 23.80
CA LEU A 108 -8.51 1.85 25.09
C LEU A 108 -9.24 1.19 26.27
N SER A 109 -10.58 1.05 26.21
CA SER A 109 -11.32 0.32 27.25
C SER A 109 -11.02 -1.18 27.24
N SER A 110 -10.75 -1.76 26.06
CA SER A 110 -10.32 -3.17 25.97
C SER A 110 -8.90 -3.41 26.51
N MET A 111 -8.02 -2.41 26.41
CA MET A 111 -6.65 -2.48 26.96
C MET A 111 -6.60 -2.20 28.47
N ALA A 112 -7.59 -1.52 29.04
CA ALA A 112 -7.67 -1.29 30.48
C ALA A 112 -8.26 -2.47 31.27
N GLY A 113 -8.80 -3.48 30.57
CA GLY A 113 -9.38 -4.69 31.14
C GLY A 113 -8.48 -5.93 31.11
N ALA A 114 -7.25 -5.81 30.59
CA ALA A 114 -6.22 -6.86 30.56
C ALA A 114 -5.05 -6.46 31.46
#